data_AF-A0A6L3SST6-F1
#
_entry.id   AF-A0A6L3SST6-F1
#
_cell.length_a   1.000
_cell.length_b   1.000
_cell.length_c   1.000
_cell.angle_alpha   90.00
_cell.angle_beta   90.00
_cell.angle_gamma   90.00
#
_symmetry.space_group_name_H-M   'P 1'
#
loop_
_entity.id
_entity.type
_entity.pdbx_description
1 polymer ?
#
loop_
_entity_poly.entity_id
_entity_poly.type
_entity_poly.pdbx_seq_one_letter_code
_entity_poly.pdbx_strand_id
1 'polypeptide(L)'
;RAAESAQGCSRRQGGFASGQLGQVLLLAAALCWSVSIVYTRAHRWVATPLELMPWQCLLATMVLASLAFLAEGAPPAPGRTSAAALLALAYNGVIGTALGFWAMTVVNRRVPAATASLSVLATPVLGIGLAAGVLGEGLDPMLILSAFVILTGIAMGVPGRKRPAER
;
A
#
# COMPACT_ATOMS: atom_id res chain seq x y z
N ARG A 1 -40.35 -7.34 16.43
CA ARG A 1 -39.81 -6.01 16.79
C ARG A 1 -38.74 -6.03 17.88
N ALA A 2 -38.98 -6.50 19.12
CA ALA A 2 -37.90 -6.61 20.13
C ALA A 2 -36.92 -7.81 19.89
N ALA A 3 -37.36 -8.84 19.17
CA ALA A 3 -36.51 -9.99 18.80
C ALA A 3 -35.59 -9.70 17.59
N GLU A 4 -35.99 -8.79 16.70
CA GLU A 4 -35.22 -8.43 15.48
C GLU A 4 -34.03 -7.51 15.80
N SER A 5 -34.16 -6.64 16.81
CA SER A 5 -33.07 -5.78 17.28
C SER A 5 -31.96 -6.57 18.00
N ALA A 6 -32.28 -7.69 18.66
CA ALA A 6 -31.28 -8.59 19.24
C ALA A 6 -30.51 -9.39 18.17
N GLN A 7 -31.18 -9.76 17.07
CA GLN A 7 -30.56 -10.48 15.93
C GLN A 7 -29.59 -9.59 15.12
N GLY A 8 -29.80 -8.27 15.07
CA GLY A 8 -28.90 -7.31 14.43
C GLY A 8 -27.60 -7.05 15.20
N CYS A 9 -27.61 -7.17 16.52
CA CYS A 9 -26.42 -6.99 17.36
C CYS A 9 -25.49 -8.24 17.32
N SER A 10 -26.09 -9.44 17.24
CA SER A 10 -25.34 -10.71 17.15
C SER A 10 -24.59 -10.86 15.81
N ARG A 11 -25.15 -10.36 14.69
CA ARG A 11 -24.51 -10.50 13.36
C ARG A 11 -23.30 -9.56 13.14
N ARG A 12 -23.08 -8.54 14.00
CA ARG A 12 -21.88 -7.66 13.96
C ARG A 12 -20.72 -8.14 14.82
N GLN A 13 -20.91 -9.14 15.69
CA GLN A 13 -19.89 -9.56 16.67
C GLN A 13 -19.15 -10.86 16.32
N GLY A 14 -19.35 -11.41 15.12
CA GLY A 14 -18.63 -12.61 14.63
C GLY A 14 -17.25 -12.35 14.01
N GLY A 15 -16.68 -11.15 14.15
CA GLY A 15 -15.50 -10.71 13.37
C GLY A 15 -14.14 -10.80 14.04
N PHE A 16 -14.03 -11.21 15.31
CA PHE A 16 -12.73 -11.20 16.01
C PHE A 16 -11.85 -12.42 15.68
N ALA A 17 -12.42 -13.57 15.29
CA ALA A 17 -11.66 -14.71 14.80
C ALA A 17 -11.04 -14.44 13.40
N SER A 18 -11.74 -13.66 12.56
CA SER A 18 -11.24 -13.17 11.26
C SER A 18 -10.29 -11.99 11.43
N GLY A 19 -10.47 -11.20 12.48
CA GLY A 19 -9.59 -10.08 12.83
C GLY A 19 -8.16 -10.54 13.07
N GLN A 20 -7.98 -11.58 13.90
CA GLN A 20 -6.67 -12.13 14.24
C GLN A 20 -5.92 -12.63 13.00
N LEU A 21 -6.61 -13.32 12.09
CA LEU A 21 -6.04 -13.72 10.80
C LEU A 21 -5.65 -12.50 9.95
N GLY A 22 -6.49 -11.46 9.91
CA GLY A 22 -6.16 -10.21 9.24
C GLY A 22 -4.92 -9.53 9.82
N GLN A 23 -4.78 -9.47 11.14
CA GLN A 23 -3.60 -8.91 11.79
C GLN A 23 -2.33 -9.73 11.51
N VAL A 24 -2.42 -11.06 11.58
CA VAL A 24 -1.30 -11.95 11.23
C VAL A 24 -0.90 -11.78 9.76
N LEU A 25 -1.87 -11.65 8.86
CA LEU A 25 -1.62 -11.46 7.43
C LEU A 25 -0.98 -10.09 7.14
N LEU A 26 -1.38 -9.04 7.85
CA LEU A 26 -0.75 -7.72 7.78
C LEU A 26 0.71 -7.76 8.27
N LEU A 27 0.98 -8.45 9.38
CA LEU A 27 2.34 -8.63 9.88
C LEU A 27 3.19 -9.45 8.89
N ALA A 28 2.66 -10.52 8.34
CA ALA A 28 3.33 -11.32 7.31
C ALA A 28 3.63 -10.50 6.04
N ALA A 29 2.69 -9.66 5.60
CA ALA A 29 2.89 -8.75 4.48
C ALA A 29 3.99 -7.73 4.77
N ALA A 30 4.01 -7.13 5.97
CA ALA A 30 5.04 -6.20 6.39
C ALA A 30 6.43 -6.86 6.48
N LEU A 31 6.51 -8.09 6.97
CA LEU A 31 7.74 -8.89 7.00
C LEU A 31 8.24 -9.20 5.59
N CYS A 32 7.38 -9.67 4.70
CA CYS A 32 7.70 -9.94 3.30
C CYS A 32 8.23 -8.68 2.60
N TRP A 33 7.58 -7.53 2.84
CA TRP A 33 8.02 -6.24 2.33
C TRP A 33 9.40 -5.82 2.87
N SER A 34 9.64 -5.98 4.17
CA SER A 34 10.93 -5.69 4.80
C SER A 34 12.06 -6.53 4.19
N VAL A 35 11.83 -7.83 4.03
CA VAL A 35 12.78 -8.74 3.37
C VAL A 35 13.07 -8.30 1.93
N SER A 36 12.04 -7.90 1.17
CA SER A 36 12.20 -7.37 -0.19
C SER A 36 13.10 -6.12 -0.23
N ILE A 37 12.96 -5.19 0.71
CA ILE A 37 13.82 -4.00 0.81
C ILE A 37 15.27 -4.40 1.10
N VAL A 38 15.49 -5.28 2.08
CA VAL A 38 16.84 -5.74 2.45
C VAL A 38 17.49 -6.49 1.29
N TYR A 39 16.77 -7.40 0.65
CA TYR A 39 17.26 -8.14 -0.52
C TYR A 39 17.63 -7.20 -1.68
N THR A 40 16.76 -6.24 -1.98
CA THR A 40 17.00 -5.26 -3.04
C THR A 40 18.25 -4.41 -2.77
N ARG A 41 18.55 -4.11 -1.50
CA ARG A 41 19.73 -3.34 -1.09
C ARG A 41 21.01 -4.18 -0.98
N ALA A 42 20.90 -5.42 -0.50
CA ALA A 42 22.04 -6.32 -0.29
C ALA A 42 22.54 -6.93 -1.60
N HIS A 43 21.65 -7.14 -2.57
CA HIS A 43 22.02 -7.73 -3.84
C HIS A 43 22.65 -6.69 -4.77
N ARG A 44 23.85 -6.99 -5.29
CA ARG A 44 24.49 -6.19 -6.35
C ARG A 44 23.84 -6.53 -7.69
N TRP A 45 22.82 -5.76 -8.05
CA TRP A 45 22.11 -5.91 -9.31
C TRP A 45 23.00 -5.53 -10.48
N VAL A 46 23.28 -6.50 -11.35
CA VAL A 46 23.93 -6.26 -12.65
C VAL A 46 22.89 -5.87 -13.72
N ALA A 47 21.63 -6.28 -13.52
CA ALA A 47 20.51 -5.99 -14.42
C ALA A 47 19.80 -4.66 -14.09
N THR A 48 19.33 -3.98 -15.14
CA THR A 48 18.61 -2.72 -15.00
C THR A 48 17.22 -2.97 -14.38
N PRO A 49 16.66 -2.02 -13.60
CA PRO A 49 15.32 -2.18 -13.00
C PRO A 49 14.25 -2.53 -14.04
N LEU A 50 14.39 -2.01 -15.26
CA LEU A 50 13.48 -2.24 -16.38
C LEU A 50 13.49 -3.69 -16.89
N GLU A 51 14.60 -4.42 -16.80
CA GLU A 51 14.67 -5.83 -17.21
C GLU A 51 14.01 -6.77 -16.20
N LEU A 52 14.01 -6.40 -14.92
CA LEU A 52 13.44 -7.19 -13.83
C LEU A 52 11.94 -6.98 -13.65
N MET A 53 11.46 -5.77 -13.95
CA MET A 53 10.04 -5.41 -13.85
C MET A 53 9.08 -6.33 -14.61
N PRO A 54 9.30 -6.71 -15.89
CA PRO A 54 8.37 -7.60 -16.58
C PRO A 54 8.26 -8.96 -15.90
N TRP A 55 9.36 -9.50 -15.39
CA TRP A 55 9.35 -10.76 -14.64
C TRP A 55 8.63 -10.64 -13.30
N GLN A 56 8.82 -9.52 -12.58
CA GLN A 56 8.09 -9.25 -11.34
C GLN A 56 6.59 -9.08 -11.58
N CYS A 57 6.20 -8.33 -12.62
CA CYS A 57 4.81 -8.17 -13.00
C CYS A 57 4.20 -9.52 -13.41
N LEU A 58 4.91 -10.33 -14.18
CA LEU A 58 4.42 -11.64 -14.61
C LEU A 58 4.22 -12.60 -13.43
N LEU A 59 5.18 -12.66 -12.50
CA LEU A 59 5.04 -13.43 -11.26
C LEU A 59 3.88 -12.90 -10.39
N ALA A 60 3.78 -11.58 -10.21
CA ALA A 60 2.70 -10.96 -9.46
C ALA A 60 1.33 -11.28 -10.08
N THR A 61 1.20 -11.14 -11.40
CA THR A 61 -0.01 -11.50 -12.14
C THR A 61 -0.34 -12.98 -11.99
N MET A 62 0.64 -13.87 -12.09
CA MET A 62 0.42 -15.31 -11.94
C MET A 62 -0.08 -15.67 -10.53
N VAL A 63 0.54 -15.11 -9.49
CA VAL A 63 0.14 -15.34 -8.09
C VAL A 63 -1.25 -14.75 -7.82
N LEU A 64 -1.48 -13.49 -8.21
CA LEU A 64 -2.76 -12.81 -7.99
C LEU A 64 -3.90 -13.47 -8.79
N ALA A 65 -3.67 -13.88 -10.04
CA ALA A 65 -4.67 -14.58 -10.84
C ALA A 65 -5.03 -15.94 -10.25
N SER A 66 -4.03 -16.69 -9.76
CA SER A 66 -4.26 -17.97 -9.08
C SER A 66 -5.06 -17.79 -7.79
N LEU A 67 -4.71 -16.78 -6.98
CA LEU A 67 -5.42 -16.47 -5.75
C LEU A 67 -6.84 -15.97 -6.01
N ALA A 68 -7.04 -15.11 -7.02
CA ALA A 68 -8.36 -14.63 -7.44
C ALA A 68 -9.24 -15.79 -7.89
N PHE A 69 -8.69 -16.72 -8.68
CA PHE A 69 -9.43 -17.90 -9.12
C PHE A 69 -9.84 -18.82 -7.95
N LEU A 70 -8.96 -18.99 -6.94
CA LEU A 70 -9.24 -19.78 -5.75
C LEU A 70 -10.23 -19.11 -4.79
N ALA A 71 -10.17 -17.78 -4.65
CA ALA A 71 -10.97 -17.03 -3.68
C ALA A 71 -12.34 -16.60 -4.22
N GLU A 72 -12.40 -16.11 -5.46
CA GLU A 72 -13.61 -15.56 -6.08
C GLU A 72 -14.24 -16.51 -7.10
N GLY A 73 -13.50 -17.52 -7.58
CA GLY A 73 -13.98 -18.50 -8.56
C GLY A 73 -13.76 -18.07 -10.01
N ALA A 74 -14.61 -18.57 -10.91
CA ALA A 74 -14.49 -18.31 -12.35
C ALA A 74 -14.68 -16.81 -12.66
N PRO A 75 -13.88 -16.24 -13.59
CA PRO A 75 -13.99 -14.83 -13.93
C PRO A 75 -15.40 -14.49 -14.44
N PRO A 76 -15.93 -13.30 -14.10
CA PRO A 76 -17.25 -12.88 -14.54
C PRO A 76 -17.35 -12.93 -16.07
N ALA A 77 -18.49 -13.42 -16.57
CA ALA A 77 -18.71 -13.61 -18.00
C ALA A 77 -18.38 -12.32 -18.80
N PRO A 78 -17.70 -12.43 -19.96
CA PRO A 78 -17.34 -11.29 -20.78
C PRO A 78 -18.61 -10.52 -21.18
N GLY A 79 -18.83 -9.36 -20.57
CA GLY A 79 -20.05 -8.56 -20.70
C GLY A 79 -20.62 -8.03 -19.38
N ARG A 80 -20.27 -8.63 -18.23
CA ARG A 80 -20.63 -8.08 -16.90
C ARG A 80 -19.66 -7.02 -16.37
N THR A 81 -18.48 -6.92 -16.97
CA THR A 81 -17.45 -5.96 -16.56
C THR A 81 -17.64 -4.65 -17.32
N SER A 82 -17.93 -3.56 -16.59
CA SER A 82 -18.01 -2.22 -17.19
C SER A 82 -16.67 -1.82 -17.80
N ALA A 83 -16.68 -1.18 -18.97
CA ALA A 83 -15.48 -0.61 -19.58
C ALA A 83 -14.76 0.37 -18.64
N ALA A 84 -15.51 1.09 -17.80
CA ALA A 84 -14.95 1.97 -16.77
C ALA A 84 -14.16 1.19 -15.72
N ALA A 85 -14.61 0.00 -15.32
CA ALA A 85 -13.89 -0.85 -14.36
C ALA A 85 -12.60 -1.40 -14.96
N LEU A 86 -12.62 -1.79 -16.24
CA LEU A 86 -11.41 -2.22 -16.97
C LEU A 86 -10.40 -1.07 -17.11
N LEU A 87 -10.86 0.14 -17.45
CA LEU A 87 -9.99 1.32 -17.53
C LEU A 87 -9.41 1.70 -16.16
N ALA A 88 -10.21 1.66 -15.09
CA ALA A 88 -9.73 1.91 -13.74
C ALA A 88 -8.70 0.86 -13.30
N LEU A 89 -8.91 -0.41 -13.64
CA LEU A 89 -7.96 -1.49 -13.36
C LEU A 89 -6.66 -1.30 -14.14
N ALA A 90 -6.73 -0.97 -15.43
CA ALA A 90 -5.56 -0.69 -16.26
C ALA A 90 -4.77 0.51 -15.74
N TYR A 91 -5.45 1.59 -15.35
CA TYR A 91 -4.84 2.76 -14.74
C TYR A 91 -4.12 2.40 -13.43
N ASN A 92 -4.78 1.66 -12.52
CA ASN A 92 -4.16 1.25 -11.25
C ASN A 92 -2.98 0.28 -11.44
N GLY A 93 -3.07 -0.64 -12.41
CA GLY A 93 -1.98 -1.56 -12.73
C GLY A 93 -0.75 -0.83 -13.28
N VAL A 94 -0.94 0.03 -14.28
CA VAL A 94 0.19 0.71 -14.93
C VAL A 94 0.71 1.88 -14.09
N ILE A 95 -0.17 2.81 -13.71
CA ILE A 95 0.22 4.04 -13.02
C ILE A 95 0.44 3.78 -11.53
N GLY A 96 -0.51 3.10 -10.88
CA GLY A 96 -0.40 2.84 -9.43
C GLY A 96 0.69 1.83 -9.09
N THR A 97 0.73 0.73 -9.83
CA THR A 97 1.60 -0.42 -9.48
C THR A 97 2.94 -0.35 -10.21
N ALA A 98 2.97 -0.38 -11.54
CA ALA A 98 4.24 -0.47 -12.27
C ALA A 98 5.14 0.76 -12.05
N LEU A 99 4.61 1.97 -12.27
CA LEU A 99 5.39 3.20 -12.01
C LEU A 99 5.75 3.36 -10.53
N GLY A 100 4.82 3.04 -9.62
CA GLY A 100 5.05 3.09 -8.18
C GLY A 100 6.18 2.15 -7.72
N PHE A 101 6.14 0.88 -8.13
CA PHE A 101 7.19 -0.09 -7.82
C PHE A 101 8.53 0.27 -8.46
N TRP A 102 8.53 0.76 -9.69
CA TRP A 102 9.74 1.24 -10.34
C TRP A 102 10.38 2.38 -9.53
N ALA A 103 9.60 3.41 -9.22
CA ALA A 103 10.06 4.56 -8.44
C ALA A 103 10.58 4.13 -7.07
N MET A 104 9.86 3.25 -6.37
CA MET A 104 10.27 2.72 -5.06
C MET A 104 11.57 1.90 -5.16
N THR A 105 11.74 1.10 -6.22
CA THR A 105 12.97 0.33 -6.46
C THR A 105 14.15 1.27 -6.72
N VAL A 106 13.94 2.33 -7.50
CA VAL A 106 14.96 3.37 -7.75
C VAL A 106 15.34 4.09 -6.45
N VAL A 107 14.34 4.50 -5.65
CA VAL A 107 14.57 5.14 -4.34
C VAL A 107 15.33 4.21 -3.40
N ASN A 108 14.93 2.94 -3.31
CA ASN A 108 15.60 1.95 -2.45
C ASN A 108 17.05 1.68 -2.86
N ARG A 109 17.37 1.76 -4.15
CA ARG A 109 18.75 1.59 -4.66
C ARG A 109 19.61 2.84 -4.48
N ARG A 110 19.03 4.04 -4.49
CA ARG A 110 19.79 5.32 -4.56
C ARG A 110 19.81 6.12 -3.26
N VAL A 111 18.93 5.84 -2.29
CA VAL A 111 18.70 6.72 -1.14
C VAL A 111 18.90 6.00 0.20
N PRO A 112 19.51 6.65 1.22
CA PRO A 112 19.61 6.11 2.58
C PRO A 112 18.26 5.68 3.17
N ALA A 113 18.26 4.63 4.01
CA ALA A 113 17.04 4.02 4.57
C ALA A 113 16.13 5.01 5.31
N ALA A 114 16.72 6.02 5.95
CA ALA A 114 15.98 7.08 6.64
C ALA A 114 15.06 7.86 5.69
N THR A 115 15.56 8.29 4.53
CA THR A 115 14.77 9.08 3.58
C THR A 115 13.69 8.25 2.89
N ALA A 116 13.97 6.97 2.62
CA ALA A 116 12.95 6.05 2.08
C ALA A 116 11.78 5.84 3.07
N SER A 117 12.09 5.75 4.37
CA SER A 117 11.07 5.64 5.42
C SER A 117 10.24 6.93 5.54
N LEU A 118 10.89 8.10 5.42
CA LEU A 118 10.22 9.40 5.35
C LEU A 118 9.25 9.51 4.17
N SER A 119 9.61 9.00 2.98
CA SER A 119 8.70 9.02 1.83
C SER A 119 7.45 8.15 2.03
N VAL A 120 7.57 7.00 2.70
CA VAL A 120 6.43 6.12 3.01
C VAL A 120 5.49 6.79 4.02
N LEU A 121 6.06 7.52 4.99
CA LEU A 121 5.29 8.28 5.98
C LEU A 121 4.60 9.52 5.40
N ALA A 122 5.14 10.09 4.30
CA ALA A 122 4.52 11.20 3.59
C ALA A 122 3.32 10.77 2.72
N THR A 123 3.29 9.52 2.26
CA THR A 123 2.21 8.97 1.42
C THR A 123 0.80 9.19 1.98
N PRO A 124 0.48 8.86 3.26
CA PRO A 124 -0.86 9.09 3.80
C PRO A 124 -1.26 10.57 3.82
N VAL A 125 -0.31 11.48 4.10
CA VAL A 125 -0.58 12.93 4.11
C VAL A 125 -0.93 13.42 2.71
N LEU A 126 -0.15 13.02 1.71
CA LEU A 126 -0.43 13.35 0.32
C LEU A 126 -1.76 12.73 -0.15
N GLY A 127 -2.05 11.49 0.28
CA GLY A 127 -3.32 10.83 0.00
C GLY A 127 -4.53 11.61 0.54
N ILE A 128 -4.46 12.08 1.80
CA ILE A 128 -5.51 12.90 2.41
C ILE A 128 -5.64 14.24 1.67
N GLY A 129 -4.52 14.91 1.38
CA GLY A 129 -4.54 16.20 0.69
C GLY A 129 -5.12 16.11 -0.73
N LEU A 130 -4.74 15.08 -1.48
CA LEU A 130 -5.30 14.81 -2.81
C LEU A 130 -6.76 14.39 -2.74
N ALA A 131 -7.15 13.56 -1.78
CA ALA A 131 -8.56 13.19 -1.57
C ALA A 131 -9.41 14.43 -1.27
N ALA A 132 -8.95 15.31 -0.39
CA ALA A 132 -9.63 16.56 -0.08
C ALA A 132 -9.77 17.47 -1.31
N GLY A 133 -8.69 17.63 -2.08
CA GLY A 133 -8.67 18.53 -3.24
C GLY A 133 -9.46 18.00 -4.44
N VAL A 134 -9.40 16.70 -4.71
CA VAL A 134 -10.04 16.07 -5.88
C VAL A 134 -11.50 15.73 -5.60
N LEU A 135 -11.83 15.25 -4.39
CA LEU A 135 -13.18 14.79 -4.05
C LEU A 135 -14.07 15.93 -3.51
N GLY A 136 -13.47 17.03 -3.04
CA GLY A 136 -14.20 18.21 -2.57
C GLY A 136 -15.07 17.98 -1.33
N GLU A 137 -14.93 16.83 -0.67
CA GLU A 137 -15.67 16.50 0.55
C GLU A 137 -15.10 17.26 1.76
N GLY A 138 -15.99 17.69 2.65
CA GLY A 138 -15.61 18.36 3.90
C GLY A 138 -14.73 17.44 4.75
N LEU A 139 -13.45 17.78 4.84
CA LEU A 139 -12.48 17.03 5.64
C LEU A 139 -12.95 16.99 7.10
N ASP A 140 -13.18 15.78 7.60
CA ASP A 140 -13.52 15.57 9.00
C ASP A 140 -12.41 16.15 9.90
N PRO A 141 -12.74 16.94 10.94
CA PRO A 141 -11.75 17.54 11.82
C PRO A 141 -10.82 16.52 12.48
N MET A 142 -11.31 15.30 12.74
CA MET A 142 -10.53 14.21 13.31
C MET A 142 -9.49 13.67 12.32
N LEU A 143 -9.78 13.68 11.02
CA LEU A 143 -8.85 13.29 9.97
C LEU A 143 -7.72 14.31 9.83
N ILE A 144 -8.04 15.60 9.91
CA ILE A 144 -7.06 16.69 9.91
C ILE A 144 -6.14 16.58 11.13
N LEU A 145 -6.71 16.36 12.32
CA LEU A 145 -5.94 16.19 13.55
C LEU A 145 -4.99 14.98 13.44
N SER A 146 -5.48 13.86 12.90
CA SER A 146 -4.66 12.66 12.68
C SER A 146 -3.49 12.92 11.72
N ALA A 147 -3.73 13.65 10.63
CA ALA A 147 -2.68 14.06 9.70
C ALA A 147 -1.63 14.97 10.36
N PHE A 148 -2.07 15.93 11.19
CA PHE A 148 -1.17 16.79 11.97
C PHE A 148 -0.32 16.00 12.96
N VAL A 149 -0.90 15.04 13.67
CA VAL A 149 -0.17 14.19 14.62
C VAL A 149 0.89 13.36 13.91
N ILE A 150 0.55 12.76 12.75
CA ILE A 150 1.52 12.03 11.92
C ILE A 150 2.65 12.96 11.47
N LEU A 151 2.34 14.13 10.93
CA LEU A 151 3.34 15.11 10.49
C LEU A 151 4.27 15.55 11.62
N THR A 152 3.72 15.80 12.81
CA THR A 152 4.49 16.20 13.98
C THR A 152 5.40 15.05 14.44
N GLY A 153 4.90 13.82 14.45
CA GLY A 153 5.70 12.64 14.74
C GLY A 153 6.85 12.42 13.75
N ILE A 154 6.60 12.63 12.45
CA ILE A 154 7.65 12.58 11.42
C ILE A 154 8.69 13.66 11.68
N ALA A 155 8.27 14.91 11.91
CA ALA A 155 9.16 16.04 12.13
C ALA A 155 10.06 15.84 13.35
N MET A 156 9.53 15.26 14.44
CA MET A 156 10.30 14.92 15.64
C MET A 156 11.22 13.70 15.42
N GLY A 157 10.78 12.74 14.61
CA GLY A 157 11.48 11.48 14.35
C GLY A 157 12.63 11.58 13.35
N VAL A 158 12.81 12.71 12.65
CA VAL A 158 13.97 12.94 11.77
C VAL A 158 15.20 13.18 12.65
N PRO A 159 16.17 12.24 12.73
CA PRO A 159 17.40 12.51 13.45
C PRO A 159 18.09 13.67 12.75
N GLY A 160 18.31 14.77 13.47
CA GLY A 160 18.99 15.96 12.96
C GLY A 160 20.28 15.52 12.27
N ARG A 161 20.31 15.69 10.95
CA ARG A 161 21.45 15.35 10.09
C ARG A 161 22.64 16.15 10.60
N LYS A 162 23.45 15.59 11.51
CA LYS A 162 24.69 16.22 11.94
C LYS A 162 25.56 16.33 10.69
N ARG A 163 25.75 17.56 10.21
CA ARG A 163 26.72 17.87 9.16
C ARG A 163 28.06 17.26 9.61
N PRO A 164 28.76 16.50 8.76
CA PRO A 164 30.16 16.19 9.02
C PRO A 164 30.89 17.52 9.20
N ALA A 165 31.45 17.73 10.38
CA ALA A 165 32.40 18.81 10.60
C ALA A 165 33.65 18.46 9.80
N GLU A 166 33.81 19.11 8.65
CA GLU A 166 35.03 19.11 7.86
C GLU A 166 36.17 19.67 8.74
N ARG A 167 37.23 18.88 8.93
CA ARG A 167 38.51 19.28 9.52
C ARG A 167 39.58 19.06 8.47
#